data_AF-A0A7J5QIP9-F1
#
_entry.id   AF-A0A7J5QIP9-F1
#
_cell.length_a   1.000
_cell.length_b   1.000
_cell.length_c   1.000
_cell.angle_alpha   90.00
_cell.angle_beta   90.00
_cell.angle_gamma   90.00
#
_symmetry.space_group_name_H-M   'P 1'
#
loop_
_entity.id
_entity.type
_entity.pdbx_description
1 polymer ?
#
loop_
_entity_poly.entity_id
_entity_poly.type
_entity_poly.pdbx_seq_one_letter_code
_entity_poly.pdbx_strand_id
1 'polypeptide(L)'
;YKEGTICYKEYFKVLFLNQASQVLGYTLISEGGITDTTVDVRVILQAALLTNSVAIILAHNHPSGSMKPSRQDMEITKQVKEAARLMRITVTDHLILTDAGYYSFADEGEL
;
A
#
# COMPACT_ATOMS: atom_id res chain seq x y z
N TYR A 1 -5.21 -6.80 -15.46
CA TYR A 1 -6.44 -6.75 -16.27
C TYR A 1 -7.21 -8.05 -16.09
N LYS A 2 -8.36 -8.04 -15.40
CA LYS A 2 -9.37 -9.12 -15.45
C LYS A 2 -10.61 -8.52 -16.09
N GLU A 3 -11.02 -9.11 -17.19
CA GLU A 3 -12.22 -8.73 -17.92
C GLU A 3 -13.46 -8.90 -17.00
N GLY A 4 -14.30 -7.87 -16.87
CA GLY A 4 -15.57 -7.92 -16.13
C GLY A 4 -15.60 -7.34 -14.71
N THR A 5 -14.47 -6.90 -14.13
CA THR A 5 -14.50 -6.05 -12.93
C THR A 5 -14.35 -4.61 -13.39
N ILE A 6 -15.45 -3.85 -13.39
CA ILE A 6 -15.33 -2.39 -13.50
C ILE A 6 -14.36 -1.96 -12.37
N CYS A 7 -13.29 -1.25 -12.67
CA CYS A 7 -12.36 -0.72 -11.67
C CYS A 7 -12.99 0.47 -10.93
N TYR A 8 -14.19 0.31 -10.35
CA TYR A 8 -14.92 1.41 -9.67
C TYR A 8 -14.58 1.54 -8.19
N LYS A 9 -13.80 0.61 -7.63
CA LYS A 9 -13.45 0.60 -6.22
C LYS A 9 -11.97 0.82 -6.01
N GLU A 10 -11.68 1.55 -4.95
CA GLU A 10 -10.35 1.69 -4.39
C GLU A 10 -10.01 0.47 -3.52
N TYR A 11 -8.77 0.02 -3.60
CA TYR A 11 -8.24 -1.04 -2.77
C TYR A 11 -6.89 -0.63 -2.25
N PHE A 12 -6.72 -0.78 -0.94
CA PHE A 12 -5.44 -0.67 -0.29
C PHE A 12 -4.93 -2.07 0.05
N LYS A 13 -3.81 -2.45 -0.55
CA LYS A 13 -3.17 -3.75 -0.36
C LYS A 13 -1.77 -3.57 0.19
N VAL A 14 -1.28 -4.61 0.86
CA VAL A 14 0.09 -4.66 1.36
C VAL A 14 0.73 -5.95 0.90
N LEU A 15 1.92 -5.84 0.32
CA LEU A 15 2.79 -6.95 0.00
C LEU A 15 3.81 -7.12 1.12
N PHE A 16 4.09 -8.37 1.48
CA PHE A 16 4.98 -8.74 2.56
C PHE A 16 6.25 -9.37 1.99
N LEU A 17 7.41 -8.93 2.47
CA LEU A 17 8.71 -9.33 1.96
C LEU A 17 9.58 -9.95 3.07
N ASN A 18 10.41 -10.92 2.68
CA ASN A 18 11.48 -11.43 3.52
C ASN A 18 12.80 -10.64 3.33
N GLN A 19 13.87 -11.04 4.02
CA GLN A 19 15.18 -10.36 3.95
C GLN A 19 15.84 -10.40 2.56
N ALA A 20 15.45 -11.35 1.71
CA ALA A 20 15.93 -11.47 0.34
C ALA A 20 15.01 -10.74 -0.66
N SER A 21 14.12 -9.87 -0.19
CA SER A 21 13.09 -9.16 -0.98
C SER A 21 12.16 -10.10 -1.75
N GLN A 22 12.00 -11.34 -1.29
CA GLN A 22 11.05 -12.28 -1.88
C GLN A 22 9.67 -12.07 -1.28
N VAL A 23 8.64 -12.13 -2.13
CA VAL A 23 7.24 -11.98 -1.74
C VAL A 23 6.81 -13.20 -0.92
N LEU A 24 6.43 -12.95 0.34
CA LEU A 24 5.80 -13.92 1.24
C LEU A 24 4.29 -14.05 0.98
N GLY A 25 3.69 -12.97 0.48
CA GLY A 25 2.28 -12.89 0.14
C GLY A 25 1.81 -11.44 0.07
N TYR A 26 0.50 -11.25 -0.10
CA TYR A 26 -0.14 -9.94 0.00
C TYR A 26 -1.53 -10.09 0.59
N THR A 27 -2.05 -9.02 1.18
CA THR A 27 -3.43 -8.98 1.68
C THR A 27 -4.14 -7.68 1.32
N LEU A 28 -5.46 -7.75 1.27
CA LEU A 28 -6.33 -6.58 1.24
C LEU A 28 -6.44 -6.02 2.66
N ILE A 29 -6.10 -4.75 2.83
CA ILE A 29 -6.22 -4.02 4.10
C ILE A 29 -7.53 -3.26 4.15
N SER A 30 -7.89 -2.62 3.04
CA SER A 30 -9.10 -1.83 2.96
C SER A 30 -9.66 -1.84 1.55
N GLU A 31 -10.98 -1.87 1.47
CA GLU A 31 -11.76 -1.75 0.24
C GLU A 31 -12.64 -0.51 0.36
N GLY A 32 -12.42 0.44 -0.55
CA GLY A 32 -13.14 1.68 -0.66
C GLY A 32 -14.49 1.55 -1.33
N GLY A 33 -15.36 2.49 -0.97
CA GLY A 33 -16.60 2.78 -1.70
C GLY A 33 -16.37 3.82 -2.80
N ILE A 34 -17.27 4.80 -2.90
CA ILE A 34 -17.19 5.90 -3.89
C ILE A 34 -16.42 7.11 -3.35
N THR A 35 -16.35 7.29 -2.02
CA THR A 35 -15.92 8.56 -1.39
C THR A 35 -14.57 8.51 -0.68
N ASP A 36 -14.24 7.42 0.02
CA ASP A 36 -12.93 7.28 0.68
C ASP A 36 -12.71 5.83 1.13
N THR A 37 -11.46 5.50 1.44
CA THR A 37 -11.01 4.19 1.93
C THR A 37 -10.27 4.37 3.25
N THR A 38 -10.83 3.92 4.38
CA THR A 38 -10.15 4.03 5.67
C THR A 38 -9.10 2.94 5.82
N VAL A 39 -7.84 3.31 6.03
CA VAL A 39 -6.72 2.39 6.25
C VAL A 39 -6.26 2.49 7.70
N ASP A 40 -6.23 1.37 8.44
CA ASP A 40 -5.76 1.32 9.84
C ASP A 40 -4.32 0.76 9.90
N VAL A 41 -3.40 1.57 10.42
CA VAL A 41 -1.98 1.22 10.61
C VAL A 41 -1.82 -0.07 11.42
N ARG A 42 -2.67 -0.31 12.42
CA ARG A 42 -2.61 -1.51 13.26
C ARG A 42 -2.91 -2.78 12.48
N VAL A 43 -3.83 -2.71 11.51
CA VAL A 43 -4.17 -3.85 10.64
C VAL A 43 -2.99 -4.17 9.72
N ILE A 44 -2.34 -3.14 9.16
CA ILE A 44 -1.12 -3.30 8.35
C ILE A 44 -0.02 -3.99 9.16
N LEU A 45 0.29 -3.46 10.35
CA LEU A 45 1.36 -3.99 11.18
C LEU A 45 1.04 -5.38 11.73
N GLN A 46 -0.21 -5.65 12.10
CA GLN A 46 -0.65 -6.98 12.51
C GLN A 46 -0.39 -7.99 11.40
N ALA A 47 -0.78 -7.70 10.16
CA ALA A 47 -0.54 -8.58 9.03
C ALA A 47 0.95 -8.75 8.73
N ALA A 48 1.74 -7.67 8.82
CA ALA A 48 3.19 -7.69 8.63
C ALA A 48 3.88 -8.58 9.67
N LEU A 49 3.46 -8.52 10.94
CA LEU A 49 3.97 -9.34 12.03
C LEU A 49 3.56 -10.82 11.88
N LEU A 50 2.29 -11.09 11.58
CA LEU A 50 1.78 -12.46 11.41
C LEU A 50 2.42 -13.19 10.23
N THR A 51 2.89 -12.45 9.22
CA THR A 51 3.62 -12.99 8.06
C THR A 51 5.13 -13.09 8.29
N ASN A 52 5.65 -12.69 9.47
CA ASN A 52 7.09 -12.58 9.75
C ASN A 52 7.84 -11.76 8.70
N SER A 53 7.19 -10.72 8.17
CA SER A 53 7.78 -9.84 7.17
C SER A 53 8.81 -8.91 7.81
N VAL A 54 9.85 -8.59 7.05
CA VAL A 54 10.89 -7.63 7.45
C VAL A 54 10.81 -6.35 6.63
N ALA A 55 10.08 -6.41 5.52
CA ALA A 55 9.76 -5.26 4.68
C ALA A 55 8.36 -5.41 4.09
N ILE A 56 7.73 -4.28 3.78
CA ILE A 56 6.41 -4.21 3.17
C ILE A 56 6.36 -3.18 2.04
N ILE A 57 5.50 -3.43 1.06
CA ILE A 57 5.13 -2.47 0.03
C ILE A 57 3.64 -2.17 0.19
N LEU A 58 3.31 -0.88 0.27
CA LEU A 58 1.93 -0.41 0.26
C LEU A 58 1.50 -0.24 -1.20
N ALA A 59 0.25 -0.59 -1.52
CA ALA A 59 -0.27 -0.45 -2.88
C ALA A 59 -1.72 0.04 -2.83
N HIS A 60 -1.99 1.16 -3.46
CA HIS A 60 -3.32 1.76 -3.56
C HIS A 60 -3.67 1.99 -5.03
N ASN A 61 -4.79 1.46 -5.52
CA ASN A 61 -5.24 1.79 -6.87
C ASN A 61 -6.16 3.01 -6.86
N HIS A 62 -6.00 3.88 -7.87
CA HIS A 62 -6.90 5.02 -8.12
C HIS A 62 -7.77 4.73 -9.36
N PRO A 63 -9.05 4.33 -9.19
CA PRO A 63 -10.05 4.22 -10.27
C PRO A 63 -10.14 5.43 -11.20
N SER A 64 -9.87 6.62 -10.66
CA SER A 64 -9.93 7.89 -11.39
C SER A 64 -8.87 8.02 -12.48
N GLY A 65 -7.84 7.16 -12.48
CA GLY A 65 -6.69 7.23 -13.38
C GLY A 65 -5.64 8.26 -12.98
N SER A 66 -5.84 9.01 -11.89
CA SER A 66 -4.82 9.91 -11.35
C SER A 66 -3.68 9.12 -10.74
N MET A 67 -2.44 9.39 -11.16
CA MET A 67 -1.24 8.87 -10.49
C MET A 67 -0.80 9.75 -9.31
N LYS A 68 -1.40 10.92 -9.14
CA LYS A 68 -1.02 11.85 -8.06
C LYS A 68 -1.56 11.32 -6.72
N PRO A 69 -0.69 11.10 -5.71
CA PRO A 69 -1.16 10.68 -4.40
C PRO A 69 -2.08 11.74 -3.76
N SER A 70 -3.10 11.27 -3.06
CA SER A 70 -3.96 12.11 -2.25
C SER A 70 -3.26 12.55 -0.96
N ARG A 71 -3.85 13.52 -0.25
CA ARG A 71 -3.35 13.91 1.08
C ARG A 71 -3.43 12.73 2.07
N GLN A 72 -4.47 11.91 1.95
CA GLN A 72 -4.66 10.70 2.73
C GLN A 72 -3.54 9.69 2.44
N ASP A 73 -3.15 9.51 1.18
CA ASP A 73 -2.03 8.63 0.79
C ASP A 73 -0.73 9.08 1.44
N MET A 74 -0.42 10.38 1.40
CA MET A 74 0.78 10.92 2.03
C MET A 74 0.78 10.70 3.56
N GLU A 75 -0.35 10.99 4.22
CA GLU A 75 -0.48 10.85 5.67
C GLU A 75 -0.35 9.39 6.11
N ILE A 76 -1.05 8.46 5.46
CA ILE A 76 -0.98 7.04 5.83
C ILE A 76 0.42 6.47 5.58
N THR A 77 1.09 6.86 4.49
CA THR A 77 2.48 6.45 4.21
C THR A 77 3.40 6.83 5.36
N LYS A 78 3.31 8.09 5.81
CA LYS A 78 4.11 8.60 6.93
C LYS A 78 3.83 7.84 8.21
N GLN A 79 2.55 7.68 8.58
CA GLN A 79 2.16 6.98 9.80
C GLN A 79 2.61 5.52 9.81
N VAL A 80 2.45 4.81 8.69
CA VAL A 80 2.88 3.41 8.56
C VAL A 80 4.39 3.32 8.63
N LYS A 81 5.14 4.19 7.93
CA LYS A 81 6.61 4.23 7.97
C LYS A 81 7.13 4.43 9.40
N GLU A 82 6.58 5.40 10.12
CA GLU A 82 6.99 5.70 11.50
C GLU A 82 6.71 4.53 12.45
N ALA A 83 5.54 3.90 12.34
CA ALA A 83 5.14 2.80 13.20
C ALA A 83 5.88 1.49 12.86
N ALA A 84 6.06 1.18 11.57
CA ALA A 84 6.80 0.00 11.11
C ALA A 84 8.28 0.06 11.52
N ARG A 85 8.88 1.26 11.52
CA ARG A 85 10.26 1.48 11.99
C ARG A 85 10.49 1.01 13.42
N LEU A 86 9.52 1.23 14.33
CA LEU A 86 9.62 0.75 15.71
C LEU A 86 9.64 -0.78 15.81
N MET A 87 8.97 -1.45 14.87
CA MET A 87 8.93 -2.91 14.76
C MET A 87 10.09 -3.49 13.93
N ARG A 88 11.01 -2.65 13.45
CA ARG A 88 12.09 -3.02 12.51
C ARG A 88 11.57 -3.64 11.20
N ILE A 89 10.44 -3.15 10.72
CA ILE A 89 9.87 -3.47 9.42
C ILE A 89 10.06 -2.27 8.50
N THR A 90 10.68 -2.47 7.34
CA THR A 90 10.92 -1.39 6.38
C THR A 90 9.72 -1.22 5.45
N VAL A 91 9.18 -0.02 5.31
CA VAL A 91 8.29 0.30 4.19
C VAL A 91 9.19 0.61 3.00
N THR A 92 9.27 -0.30 2.03
CA THR A 92 10.19 -0.15 0.90
C THR A 92 9.62 0.71 -0.21
N ASP A 93 8.30 0.72 -0.36
CA ASP A 93 7.61 1.61 -1.29
C ASP A 93 6.13 1.78 -0.90
N HIS A 94 5.52 2.85 -1.41
CA HIS A 94 4.09 2.98 -1.56
C HIS A 94 3.79 3.27 -3.03
N LEU A 95 3.03 2.38 -3.66
CA LEU A 95 2.66 2.47 -5.07
C LEU A 95 1.22 2.96 -5.20
N ILE A 96 1.03 4.05 -5.95
CA ILE A 96 -0.29 4.42 -6.49
C ILE A 96 -0.41 3.82 -7.88
N LEU A 97 -1.42 2.98 -8.10
CA LEU A 97 -1.59 2.19 -9.32
C LEU A 97 -2.78 2.68 -10.15
N THR A 98 -2.57 2.87 -11.44
CA THR A 98 -3.63 3.19 -12.41
C THR A 98 -3.58 2.23 -13.60
N ASP A 99 -4.49 2.38 -14.55
CA ASP A 99 -4.46 1.64 -15.81
C ASP A 99 -3.31 2.08 -16.74
N ALA A 100 -2.92 3.35 -16.65
CA ALA A 100 -1.89 3.95 -17.49
C ALA A 100 -0.47 3.85 -16.90
N GLY A 101 -0.32 3.56 -15.61
CA GLY A 101 1.00 3.50 -14.97
C GLY A 101 0.95 3.40 -13.46
N TYR A 102 2.02 3.85 -12.82
CA TYR A 102 2.13 3.91 -11.38
C TYR A 102 2.94 5.13 -10.93
N TYR A 103 2.71 5.53 -9.68
CA TYR A 103 3.57 6.46 -8.94
C TYR A 103 4.23 5.69 -7.79
N SER A 104 5.54 5.84 -7.65
CA SER A 104 6.33 5.27 -6.55
C SER A 104 6.77 6.39 -5.62
N PHE A 105 6.39 6.30 -4.34
CA PHE A 105 6.87 7.24 -3.33
C PHE A 105 8.39 7.12 -3.14
N ALA A 106 8.97 5.92 -3.33
CA ALA A 106 10.41 5.72 -3.24
C ALA A 106 11.18 6.39 -4.38
N ASP A 107 10.72 6.24 -5.63
CA ASP A 107 11.36 6.85 -6.81
C ASP A 107 11.34 8.39 -6.74
N GLU A 108 10.30 8.94 -6.10
CA GLU A 108 10.08 10.38 -5.97
C GLU A 108 10.73 10.98 -4.72
N GLY A 109 11.40 10.17 -3.89
CA GLY A 109 12.13 10.63 -2.70
C GLY A 109 11.24 11.00 -1.50
N GLU A 110 9.99 10.53 -1.49
CA GLU A 110 8.99 10.80 -0.45
C GLU A 110 8.94 9.71 0.64
N LEU A 111 9.84 8.72 0.56
CA LEU A 111 9.95 7.56 1.48
C LEU A 111 11.32 7.40 2.15
#